data_AF-A0A183FM57-F1
#
_entry.id   AF-A0A183FM57-F1
#
_cell.length_a   1.000
_cell.length_b   1.000
_cell.length_c   1.000
_cell.angle_alpha   90.00
_cell.angle_beta   90.00
_cell.angle_gamma   90.00
#
_symmetry.space_group_name_H-M   'P 1'
#
loop_
_entity.id
_entity.type
_entity.pdbx_description
1 polymer ?
#
loop_
_entity_poly.entity_id
_entity_poly.type
_entity_poly.pdbx_seq_one_letter_code
_entity_poly.pdbx_strand_id
1 'polypeptide(L)'
;MTGSTIVPIFKQKGDASECSIYRGIKLISHTMKICERLVDSRLREMVSISQVQCGFMPERSTIDAIFIAHQVMEKYREKRKPWYLAFLKVEKAYDRLPRAVLWRALRGRGVPERLTSARKDMYEGSKAAEQNEEKKKKKKKKKKKKKKKKTAVYAF
;
A
#
# COMPACT_ATOMS: atom_id res chain seq x y z
N MET A 1 13.69 3.78 -16.38
CA MET A 1 14.35 3.29 -15.16
C MET A 1 13.35 3.14 -14.01
N THR A 2 12.37 2.26 -14.16
CA THR A 2 11.21 2.15 -13.25
C THR A 2 10.74 0.70 -13.13
N GLY A 3 11.69 -0.23 -13.08
CA GLY A 3 11.38 -1.62 -12.77
C GLY A 3 10.89 -1.72 -11.33
N SER A 4 9.68 -2.23 -11.13
CA SER A 4 9.15 -2.57 -9.82
C SER A 4 8.65 -4.01 -9.81
N THR A 5 8.71 -4.63 -8.64
CA THR A 5 8.23 -6.01 -8.46
C THR A 5 7.10 -5.99 -7.45
N ILE A 6 5.96 -6.59 -7.80
CA ILE A 6 4.88 -6.82 -6.84
C ILE A 6 5.13 -8.17 -6.19
N VAL A 7 5.35 -8.15 -4.88
CA VAL A 7 5.51 -9.33 -4.04
C VAL A 7 4.21 -9.52 -3.25
N PRO A 8 3.47 -10.63 -3.48
CA PRO A 8 2.28 -10.93 -2.70
C PRO A 8 2.67 -11.44 -1.31
N ILE A 9 2.18 -10.77 -0.26
CA ILE A 9 2.35 -11.21 1.14
C ILE A 9 1.04 -11.82 1.64
N PHE A 10 1.11 -13.05 2.11
CA PHE A 10 -0.04 -13.76 2.67
C PHE A 10 -0.45 -13.14 4.02
N LYS A 11 -1.73 -12.77 4.18
CA LYS A 11 -2.26 -12.14 5.41
C LYS A 11 -2.46 -13.13 6.58
N GLN A 12 -2.07 -14.40 6.43
CA GLN A 12 -2.18 -15.44 7.46
C GLN A 12 -3.60 -15.65 7.99
N LYS A 13 -4.63 -15.44 7.15
CA LYS A 13 -6.04 -15.61 7.51
C LYS A 13 -6.83 -16.16 6.32
N GLY A 14 -7.46 -17.33 6.46
CA GLY A 14 -8.27 -17.99 5.41
C GLY A 14 -7.47 -18.86 4.43
N ASP A 15 -8.09 -19.24 3.30
CA ASP A 15 -7.49 -20.17 2.32
C ASP A 15 -6.46 -19.48 1.40
N ALA A 16 -5.25 -20.04 1.33
CA ALA A 16 -4.17 -19.57 0.47
C ALA A 16 -4.48 -19.60 -1.03
N SER A 17 -5.57 -20.26 -1.45
CA SER A 17 -6.06 -20.26 -2.82
C SER A 17 -6.74 -18.94 -3.24
N GLU A 18 -7.22 -18.14 -2.28
CA GLU A 18 -7.91 -16.88 -2.54
C GLU A 18 -6.96 -15.69 -2.71
N CYS A 19 -7.09 -14.96 -3.83
CA CYS A 19 -6.22 -13.81 -4.13
C CYS A 19 -6.42 -12.62 -3.17
N SER A 20 -7.64 -12.45 -2.63
CA SER A 20 -8.03 -11.40 -1.67
C SER A 20 -7.21 -11.42 -0.37
N ILE A 21 -6.69 -12.59 -0.01
CA ILE A 21 -5.94 -12.87 1.21
C ILE A 21 -4.47 -12.44 1.07
N TYR A 22 -4.01 -12.15 -0.13
CA TYR A 22 -2.69 -11.57 -0.34
C TYR A 22 -2.73 -10.04 -0.30
N ARG A 23 -1.62 -9.46 0.12
CA ARG A 23 -1.34 -8.03 0.01
C ARG A 23 -0.17 -7.87 -0.95
N GLY A 24 -0.43 -7.29 -2.13
CA GLY A 24 0.64 -6.93 -3.05
C GLY A 24 1.46 -5.79 -2.48
N ILE A 25 2.75 -6.03 -2.21
CA ILE A 25 3.70 -4.97 -1.87
C ILE A 25 4.53 -4.68 -3.11
N LYS A 26 4.50 -3.42 -3.55
CA LYS A 26 5.32 -2.95 -4.66
C LYS A 26 6.71 -2.60 -4.14
N LEU A 27 7.71 -3.35 -4.59
CA LEU A 27 9.12 -3.08 -4.34
C LEU A 27 9.70 -2.30 -5.50
N ILE A 28 10.25 -1.13 -5.19
CA ILE A 28 10.93 -0.22 -6.12
C ILE A 28 12.44 -0.21 -5.84
N SER A 29 13.25 0.25 -6.81
CA SER A 29 14.70 0.35 -6.66
C SER A 29 15.11 1.29 -5.52
N HIS A 30 16.31 1.09 -4.97
CA HIS A 30 16.86 1.95 -3.90
C HIS A 30 16.90 3.43 -4.30
N THR A 31 17.34 3.73 -5.52
CA THR A 31 17.34 5.09 -6.07
C THR A 31 15.94 5.72 -6.04
N MET A 32 14.91 4.97 -6.43
CA MET A 32 13.53 5.48 -6.42
C MET A 32 13.02 5.74 -5.00
N LYS A 33 13.38 4.90 -4.02
CA LYS A 33 13.03 5.14 -2.60
C LYS A 33 13.61 6.45 -2.08
N ILE A 34 14.85 6.77 -2.48
CA ILE A 34 15.50 8.03 -2.10
C ILE A 34 14.77 9.22 -2.74
N CYS A 35 14.43 9.13 -4.03
CA CYS A 35 13.63 10.15 -4.72
C CYS A 35 12.25 10.34 -4.07
N GLU A 36 11.55 9.25 -3.73
CA GLU A 36 10.26 9.31 -3.01
C GLU A 36 10.39 10.02 -1.67
N ARG A 37 11.42 9.72 -0.88
CA ARG A 37 11.67 10.38 0.40
C ARG A 37 11.96 11.87 0.23
N LEU A 38 12.74 12.26 -0.76
CA LEU A 38 13.03 13.67 -1.04
C LEU A 38 11.75 14.44 -1.39
N VAL A 39 10.90 13.87 -2.25
CA VAL A 39 9.61 14.47 -2.62
C VAL A 39 8.68 14.55 -1.40
N ASP A 40 8.63 13.49 -0.57
CA ASP A 40 7.81 13.47 0.65
C ASP A 40 8.24 14.56 1.65
N SER A 41 9.55 14.71 1.91
CA SER A 41 10.06 15.76 2.80
C SER A 41 9.66 17.15 2.33
N ARG A 42 9.78 17.45 1.03
CA ARG A 42 9.36 18.74 0.47
C ARG A 42 7.86 18.96 0.58
N LEU A 43 7.05 17.93 0.37
CA LEU A 43 5.60 18.02 0.52
C LEU A 43 5.19 18.29 1.97
N ARG A 44 5.90 17.72 2.95
CA ARG A 44 5.64 17.96 4.38
C ARG A 44 5.92 19.40 4.81
N GLU A 45 6.92 20.04 4.20
CA GLU A 45 7.21 21.47 4.41
C GLU A 45 6.09 22.38 3.86
N MET A 46 5.43 21.96 2.78
CA MET A 46 4.45 22.79 2.06
C MET A 46 2.99 22.53 2.49
N VAL A 47 2.66 21.31 2.90
CA VAL A 47 1.27 20.89 3.15
C VAL A 47 1.03 20.66 4.63
N SER A 48 0.18 21.49 5.22
CA SER A 48 -0.29 21.30 6.59
C SER A 48 -1.30 20.14 6.68
N ILE A 49 -1.01 19.18 7.55
CA ILE A 49 -1.88 18.04 7.89
C ILE A 49 -2.54 18.33 9.23
N SER A 50 -3.81 17.93 9.37
CA SER A 50 -4.57 18.16 10.61
C SER A 50 -3.91 17.52 11.83
N GLN A 51 -3.95 18.21 12.97
CA GLN A 51 -3.41 17.72 14.23
C GLN A 51 -4.12 16.48 14.79
N VAL A 52 -5.30 16.10 14.28
CA VAL A 52 -5.96 14.85 14.67
C VAL A 52 -5.45 13.64 13.88
N GLN A 53 -4.65 13.85 12.83
CA GLN A 53 -4.07 12.77 12.05
C GLN A 53 -2.93 12.10 12.83
N CYS A 54 -3.09 10.80 13.12
CA CYS A 54 -2.03 10.00 13.74
C CYS A 54 -1.28 9.14 12.72
N GLY A 55 -1.95 8.66 11.67
CA GLY A 55 -1.34 7.78 10.66
C GLY A 55 -0.35 8.51 9.76
N PHE A 56 0.82 7.89 9.53
CA PHE A 56 1.90 8.38 8.66
C PHE A 56 2.50 9.74 9.08
N MET A 57 2.32 10.12 10.35
CA MET A 57 2.92 11.30 10.95
C MET A 57 4.14 10.91 11.80
N PRO A 58 5.24 11.69 11.75
CA PRO A 58 6.36 11.48 12.65
C PRO A 58 5.91 11.61 14.11
N GLU A 59 6.54 10.86 15.01
CA GLU A 59 6.31 10.93 16.46
C GLU A 59 4.87 10.62 16.90
N ARG A 60 4.07 10.00 16.03
CA ARG A 60 2.70 9.59 16.35
C ARG A 60 2.50 8.12 16.00
N SER A 61 1.90 7.40 16.92
CA SER A 61 1.63 5.98 16.80
C SER A 61 0.15 5.68 16.95
N THR A 62 -0.23 4.44 16.61
CA THR A 62 -1.57 3.93 16.89
C THR A 62 -1.85 3.87 18.39
N ILE A 63 -0.82 3.71 19.22
CA ILE A 63 -0.96 3.67 20.69
C ILE A 63 -1.44 5.02 21.19
N ASP A 64 -0.86 6.12 20.68
CA ASP A 64 -1.27 7.48 21.06
C ASP A 64 -2.73 7.74 20.68
N ALA A 65 -3.14 7.32 19.47
CA ALA A 65 -4.51 7.46 19.01
C ALA A 65 -5.51 6.69 19.89
N ILE A 66 -5.17 5.45 20.26
CA ILE A 66 -5.97 4.62 21.18
C ILE A 66 -6.04 5.29 22.56
N PHE A 67 -4.90 5.76 23.08
CA PHE A 67 -4.84 6.43 24.37
C PHE A 67 -5.74 7.67 24.40
N ILE A 68 -5.67 8.54 23.39
CA ILE A 68 -6.53 9.72 23.28
C ILE A 68 -8.00 9.31 23.24
N ALA A 69 -8.37 8.30 22.44
CA ALA A 69 -9.75 7.81 22.37
C ALA A 69 -10.25 7.31 23.74
N HIS A 70 -9.42 6.53 24.45
CA HIS A 70 -9.73 6.06 25.80
C HIS A 70 -9.91 7.21 26.79
N GLN A 71 -9.03 8.21 26.77
CA GLN A 71 -9.12 9.39 27.63
C GLN A 71 -10.42 10.17 27.40
N VAL A 72 -10.84 10.31 26.14
CA VAL A 72 -12.12 10.95 25.81
C VAL A 72 -13.29 10.13 26.35
N MET A 73 -13.28 8.80 26.15
CA MET A 73 -14.34 7.91 26.64
C MET A 73 -14.48 7.96 28.16
N GLU A 74 -13.38 7.92 28.91
CA GLU A 74 -13.40 8.00 30.37
C GLU A 74 -13.94 9.35 30.86
N LYS A 75 -13.55 10.47 30.24
CA LYS A 75 -14.10 11.80 30.60
C LYS A 75 -15.61 11.92 30.40
N TYR A 76 -16.17 11.26 29.38
CA TYR A 76 -17.63 11.22 29.19
C TYR A 76 -18.30 10.32 30.23
N ARG A 77 -17.66 9.19 30.57
CA ARG A 77 -18.10 8.26 31.60
C ARG A 77 -18.15 8.92 32.98
N GLU A 78 -17.12 9.65 33.37
CA GLU A 78 -17.04 10.41 34.63
C GLU A 78 -18.20 11.41 34.75
N LYS A 79 -18.53 12.09 33.66
CA LYS A 79 -19.63 13.06 33.59
C LYS A 79 -21.01 12.42 33.44
N ARG A 80 -21.09 11.08 33.45
CA ARG A 80 -22.32 10.28 33.19
C ARG A 80 -23.03 10.71 31.90
N LYS A 81 -22.27 11.14 30.89
CA LYS A 81 -22.81 11.54 29.58
C LYS A 81 -22.76 10.37 28.62
N PRO A 82 -23.80 10.16 27.79
CA PRO A 82 -23.74 9.18 26.72
C PRO A 82 -22.68 9.61 25.70
N TRP A 83 -21.98 8.63 25.13
CA TRP A 83 -21.03 8.82 24.03
C TRP A 83 -21.20 7.71 23.00
N TYR A 84 -20.87 8.02 21.75
CA TYR A 84 -20.98 7.08 20.62
C TYR A 84 -19.69 7.14 19.79
N LEU A 85 -19.25 5.99 19.29
CA LEU A 85 -18.05 5.89 18.45
C LEU A 85 -18.37 5.12 17.17
N ALA A 86 -17.99 5.70 16.03
CA ALA A 86 -18.16 5.10 14.72
C ALA A 86 -16.80 4.87 14.05
N PHE A 87 -16.58 3.67 13.51
CA PHE A 87 -15.37 3.32 12.79
C PHE A 87 -15.63 3.31 11.29
N LEU A 88 -15.02 4.24 10.56
CA LEU A 88 -15.08 4.27 9.09
C LEU A 88 -13.82 3.63 8.50
N LYS A 89 -13.99 2.62 7.65
CA LYS A 89 -12.89 1.96 6.94
C LYS A 89 -13.14 1.99 5.43
N VAL A 90 -12.23 2.62 4.70
CA VAL A 90 -12.26 2.63 3.23
C VAL A 90 -11.56 1.39 2.70
N GLU A 91 -12.30 0.54 1.99
CA GLU A 91 -11.74 -0.64 1.35
C GLU A 91 -10.82 -0.24 0.17
N LYS A 92 -9.61 -0.79 0.13
CA LYS A 92 -8.61 -0.55 -0.94
C LYS A 92 -8.41 0.94 -1.26
N ALA A 93 -8.30 1.78 -0.22
CA ALA A 93 -8.24 3.24 -0.35
C ALA A 93 -7.23 3.75 -1.40
N TYR A 94 -6.04 3.15 -1.46
CA TYR A 94 -5.01 3.55 -2.44
C TYR A 94 -5.30 3.13 -3.87
N ASP A 95 -6.00 2.01 -4.07
CA ASP A 95 -6.36 1.50 -5.40
C ASP A 95 -7.59 2.24 -5.96
N ARG A 96 -8.50 2.67 -5.07
CA ARG A 96 -9.73 3.38 -5.43
C ARG A 96 -9.55 4.88 -5.65
N LEU A 97 -8.47 5.48 -5.15
CA LEU A 97 -8.25 6.93 -5.23
C LEU A 97 -7.94 7.36 -6.69
N PRO A 98 -8.81 8.14 -7.35
CA PRO A 98 -8.53 8.60 -8.70
C PRO A 98 -7.35 9.58 -8.71
N ARG A 99 -6.37 9.33 -9.59
CA ARG A 99 -5.13 10.14 -9.66
C ARG A 99 -5.41 11.62 -9.96
N ALA A 100 -6.41 11.91 -10.78
CA ALA A 100 -6.81 13.28 -11.09
C ALA A 100 -7.23 14.08 -9.84
N VAL A 101 -7.87 13.42 -8.86
CA VAL A 101 -8.26 14.04 -7.59
C VAL A 101 -7.03 14.37 -6.75
N LEU A 102 -6.04 13.48 -6.72
CA LEU A 102 -4.77 13.71 -6.01
C LEU A 102 -4.03 14.94 -6.56
N TRP A 103 -3.93 15.08 -7.88
CA TRP A 103 -3.28 16.23 -8.52
C TRP A 103 -4.02 17.54 -8.22
N ARG A 104 -5.35 17.50 -8.24
CA ARG A 104 -6.18 18.66 -7.89
C ARG A 104 -6.00 19.05 -6.42
N ALA A 105 -5.95 18.07 -5.52
CA ALA A 105 -5.75 18.31 -4.09
C ALA A 105 -4.38 18.93 -3.79
N LEU A 106 -3.31 18.47 -4.46
CA LEU A 106 -1.98 19.07 -4.31
C LEU A 106 -1.95 20.53 -4.79
N ARG A 107 -2.54 20.81 -5.96
CA ARG A 107 -2.66 22.19 -6.46
C ARG A 107 -3.48 23.08 -5.52
N GLY A 108 -4.59 22.57 -5.00
CA GLY A 108 -5.42 23.30 -4.02
C GLY A 108 -4.71 23.58 -2.70
N ARG A 109 -3.63 22.87 -2.39
CA ARG A 109 -2.75 23.10 -1.23
C ARG A 109 -1.54 23.98 -1.55
N GLY A 110 -1.47 24.59 -2.74
CA GLY A 110 -0.38 25.48 -3.13
C GLY A 110 0.91 24.76 -3.55
N VAL A 111 0.86 23.46 -3.82
CA VAL A 111 2.06 22.71 -4.24
C VAL A 111 2.45 23.11 -5.68
N PRO A 112 3.72 23.51 -5.92
CA PRO A 112 4.17 23.91 -7.25
C PRO A 112 3.96 22.81 -8.31
N GLU A 113 3.63 23.21 -9.54
CA GLU A 113 3.37 22.24 -10.62
C GLU A 113 4.61 21.40 -10.93
N ARG A 114 5.84 21.93 -10.76
CA ARG A 114 7.08 21.14 -10.89
C ARG A 114 7.10 19.90 -9.98
N LEU A 115 6.67 20.05 -8.73
CA LEU A 115 6.66 18.93 -7.77
C LEU A 115 5.50 17.97 -8.06
N THR A 116 4.37 18.50 -8.50
CA THR A 116 3.22 17.71 -8.95
C THR A 116 3.56 16.89 -10.20
N SER A 117 4.26 17.48 -11.18
CA SER A 117 4.73 16.81 -12.38
C SER A 117 5.76 15.73 -12.08
N ALA A 118 6.76 16.02 -11.23
CA ALA A 118 7.71 15.01 -10.78
C ALA A 118 7.00 13.79 -10.18
N ARG A 119 5.92 14.01 -9.40
CA ARG A 119 5.13 12.91 -8.86
C ARG A 119 4.30 12.18 -9.92
N LYS A 120 3.74 12.88 -10.91
CA LYS A 120 3.03 12.24 -12.05
C LYS A 120 3.98 11.33 -12.85
N ASP A 121 5.18 11.80 -13.15
CA ASP A 121 6.18 11.06 -13.93
C ASP A 121 6.56 9.73 -13.23
N MET A 122 6.64 9.75 -11.90
CA MET A 122 6.89 8.53 -11.10
C MET A 122 5.78 7.48 -11.24
N TYR A 123 4.55 7.88 -11.54
CA TYR A 123 3.43 6.97 -11.79
C TYR A 123 3.35 6.52 -13.25
N GLU A 124 3.45 7.44 -14.23
CA GLU A 124 3.25 7.16 -15.65
C GLU A 124 4.33 6.22 -16.24
N GLY A 125 5.55 6.28 -15.71
CA GLY A 125 6.64 5.39 -16.14
C GLY A 125 6.63 4.01 -15.49
N SER A 126 5.74 3.70 -14.54
CA SER A 126 5.92 2.53 -13.67
C SER A 126 5.42 1.22 -14.30
N LYS A 127 6.36 0.29 -14.57
CA LYS A 127 6.04 -1.09 -14.95
C LYS A 127 6.29 -2.02 -13.77
N ALA A 128 5.33 -2.89 -13.48
CA ALA A 128 5.39 -3.80 -12.35
C ALA A 128 5.32 -5.26 -12.81
N ALA A 129 6.29 -6.07 -12.40
CA ALA A 129 6.27 -7.51 -12.62
C ALA A 129 5.71 -8.22 -11.38
N GLU A 130 4.69 -9.07 -11.54
CA GLU A 130 4.17 -9.88 -10.44
C GLU A 130 5.03 -11.13 -10.23
N GLN A 131 5.65 -11.24 -9.06
CA GLN A 131 6.36 -12.46 -8.67
C GLN A 131 5.42 -13.42 -7.94
N ASN A 132 4.83 -14.34 -8.69
CA ASN A 132 3.93 -15.35 -8.15
C ASN A 132 4.67 -16.71 -8.00
N GLU A 133 5.27 -16.97 -6.84
CA GLU A 133 6.11 -18.15 -6.59
C GLU A 133 5.37 -19.48 -6.68
N GLU A 134 4.10 -19.52 -6.27
CA GLU A 134 3.27 -20.72 -6.39
C GLU A 134 2.95 -21.09 -7.83
N LYS A 135 2.65 -20.10 -8.69
CA LYS A 135 2.46 -20.32 -10.13
C LYS A 135 3.76 -20.82 -10.78
N LYS A 136 4.93 -20.35 -10.33
CA LYS A 136 6.24 -20.86 -10.79
C LYS A 136 6.46 -22.32 -10.37
N LYS A 137 6.14 -22.71 -9.13
CA LYS A 137 6.23 -24.11 -8.65
C LYS A 137 5.25 -25.04 -9.39
N LYS A 138 3.99 -24.61 -9.60
CA LYS A 138 2.98 -25.37 -10.38
C LYS A 138 3.38 -25.52 -11.85
N LYS A 139 3.91 -24.47 -12.50
CA LYS A 139 4.46 -24.55 -13.88
C LYS A 139 5.67 -25.47 -13.97
N LYS A 140 6.61 -25.43 -13.00
CA LYS A 140 7.77 -26.35 -12.94
C LYS A 140 7.32 -27.82 -12.77
N LYS A 141 6.35 -28.10 -11.89
CA LYS A 141 5.76 -29.45 -11.73
C LYS A 141 5.07 -29.93 -13.01
N LYS A 142 4.26 -29.09 -13.68
CA LYS A 142 3.63 -29.44 -14.98
C LYS A 142 4.66 -29.71 -16.08
N LYS A 143 5.73 -28.91 -16.18
CA LYS A 143 6.83 -29.14 -17.15
C LYS A 143 7.59 -30.44 -16.85
N LYS A 144 7.92 -30.74 -15.59
CA LYS A 144 8.52 -32.03 -15.19
C LYS A 144 7.61 -33.22 -15.54
N LYS A 145 6.29 -33.11 -15.31
CA LYS A 145 5.32 -34.17 -15.62
C LYS A 145 5.17 -34.39 -17.13
N LYS A 146 5.16 -33.31 -17.95
CA LYS A 146 5.19 -33.41 -19.42
C LYS A 146 6.51 -34.00 -19.95
N LYS A 147 7.66 -33.64 -19.36
CA LYS A 147 8.96 -34.17 -19.77
C LYS A 147 9.08 -35.67 -19.46
N LYS A 148 8.65 -36.10 -18.25
CA LYS A 148 8.56 -37.53 -17.89
C LYS A 148 7.63 -38.31 -18.82
N LYS A 149 6.45 -37.77 -19.18
CA LYS A 149 5.53 -38.40 -20.13
C LYS A 149 6.15 -38.51 -21.53
N LYS A 150 6.87 -37.49 -22.00
CA LYS A 150 7.56 -37.56 -23.30
C LYS A 150 8.68 -38.60 -23.29
N THR A 151 9.51 -38.67 -22.24
CA THR A 151 10.60 -39.67 -22.17
C THR A 151 10.06 -41.11 -22.11
N ALA A 152 8.91 -41.34 -21.47
CA ALA A 152 8.26 -42.66 -21.45
C ALA A 152 7.68 -43.09 -22.80
N VAL A 153 7.39 -42.15 -23.71
CA VAL A 153 6.85 -42.44 -25.06
C VAL A 153 7.95 -42.83 -26.06
N TYR A 154 9.22 -42.52 -25.78
CA TYR A 154 10.38 -42.90 -26.61
C TYR A 154 11.22 -44.03 -25.99
N ALA A 155 10.71 -44.70 -24.94
CA ALA A 155 11.38 -45.81 -24.26
C ALA A 155 10.74 -47.18 -24.57
N PHE A 156 9.92 -47.23 -25.63
CA PHE A 156 9.41 -48.43 -26.29
C PHE A 156 9.68 -48.28 -27.80
#